data_AF-A0A1H8S4K8-F1
#
_entry.id   AF-A0A1H8S4K8-F1
#
_cell.length_a   1.000
_cell.length_b   1.000
_cell.length_c   1.000
_cell.angle_alpha   90.00
_cell.angle_beta   90.00
_cell.angle_gamma   90.00
#
_symmetry.space_group_name_H-M   'P 1'
#
loop_
_entity.id
_entity.type
_entity.pdbx_description
1 polymer ?
#
loop_
_entity_poly.entity_id
_entity_poly.type
_entity_poly.pdbx_seq_one_letter_code
_entity_poly.pdbx_strand_id
1 'polypeptide(L)'
;MNGSISSRRCHQLMLPTRVEPGDMMRLLAIVLALVLPVSAAVADSIWLDENMRPVEEDEASFVLDEIVETDEGYRMRANFLSGELRFESFLDQADIADSTLIGDYRLYFRSGQVRQEGTRDENGLHQGTVITYHENGNVSWKAPYKDDQVHGLYVNYYEDGSLLREQYVENNERHGEYRAYYPSGQQRMQSHYVDGDKDGVEKRWNEEGVLVALRNYQEGRLHGLSEQYFDDGQIRTRGQYDTRTPVGEHKTWYANGDLASYTVFDDEGNEEIARTYYEDGSKERIKEPVDSEYGPAMVTEEYNESGQVRRRITRSDDGRWSLRQRYDANGDLIQRSESLDGRRHGRSYTERWDGGYTEAESFEGQYHGKYEEVDGDGNVVASGSYKHGTRVGEWYQDIGHLQLHEYYDEEGRLHGERRELDADDELVLLEHYRHGERHGEVRGYRNQELVAKGEYIEGQREGPWRIQGSYARDGAFMEGEFSAGRRVGEWRKYSDEGYVVGIAQYDAEGQYDGRQLTFEKNGALQRMAEYQNGVLHGEERYYFQGVLSSVRIYRDGDVIEERSPDDMS
;
A
#
# COMPACT_ATOMS: atom_id res chain seq x y z
N MET A 1 19.09 62.43 -12.82
CA MET A 1 17.84 63.13 -12.45
C MET A 1 18.09 63.69 -11.05
N ASN A 2 18.74 64.83 -10.84
CA ASN A 2 18.37 66.24 -11.09
C ASN A 2 16.98 66.67 -10.58
N GLY A 3 16.99 67.65 -9.67
CA GLY A 3 15.87 68.50 -9.23
C GLY A 3 15.67 68.44 -7.71
N SER A 4 16.25 69.28 -6.83
CA SER A 4 16.53 70.72 -6.75
C SER A 4 15.30 71.63 -6.54
N ILE A 5 15.48 72.60 -5.62
CA ILE A 5 14.90 73.98 -5.51
C ILE A 5 13.86 74.14 -4.39
N SER A 6 14.19 74.81 -3.26
CA SER A 6 14.28 76.28 -2.98
C SER A 6 12.94 76.85 -2.44
N SER A 7 12.83 77.94 -1.67
CA SER A 7 13.76 78.94 -1.13
C SER A 7 13.06 79.81 -0.06
N ARG A 8 13.87 80.38 0.84
CA ARG A 8 13.97 81.81 1.26
C ARG A 8 12.78 82.68 1.75
N ARG A 9 13.18 83.47 2.79
CA ARG A 9 12.92 84.89 3.15
C ARG A 9 11.70 85.15 4.06
N CYS A 10 11.82 85.68 5.29
CA CYS A 10 12.46 86.91 5.83
C CYS A 10 11.60 88.18 5.64
N HIS A 11 11.14 88.78 6.76
CA HIS A 11 10.78 90.19 7.09
C HIS A 11 10.34 90.15 8.58
N GLN A 12 11.01 90.67 9.61
CA GLN A 12 11.51 92.01 9.98
C GLN A 12 10.45 93.02 10.46
N LEU A 13 10.63 93.42 11.74
CA LEU A 13 10.27 94.68 12.44
C LEU A 13 8.79 94.98 12.78
N MET A 14 8.48 95.08 14.09
CA MET A 14 8.48 96.36 14.85
C MET A 14 8.32 96.13 16.36
N LEU A 15 9.20 96.75 17.14
CA LEU A 15 9.06 97.13 18.57
C LEU A 15 8.31 98.50 18.64
N PRO A 16 8.18 99.25 19.77
CA PRO A 16 8.51 98.99 21.20
C PRO A 16 7.45 99.54 22.21
N THR A 17 7.86 99.60 23.48
CA THR A 17 7.53 100.55 24.57
C THR A 17 6.64 99.96 25.68
N ARG A 18 6.91 100.12 26.98
CA ARG A 18 7.70 101.10 27.76
C ARG A 18 7.99 100.48 29.17
N VAL A 19 9.22 100.53 29.70
CA VAL A 19 9.73 101.45 30.78
C VAL A 19 8.95 101.30 32.11
N GLU A 20 9.43 100.48 33.07
CA GLU A 20 10.34 100.81 34.21
C GLU A 20 9.62 101.46 35.43
N PRO A 21 10.25 101.64 36.62
CA PRO A 21 11.05 100.73 37.45
C PRO A 21 10.73 100.95 38.96
N GLY A 22 11.54 100.41 39.89
CA GLY A 22 11.49 100.78 41.31
C GLY A 22 11.87 99.61 42.22
N ASP A 23 13.15 99.25 42.42
CA ASP A 23 14.24 100.00 43.07
C ASP A 23 14.25 99.82 44.61
N MET A 24 15.49 99.70 45.10
CA MET A 24 15.95 99.84 46.49
C MET A 24 15.88 98.70 47.53
N MET A 25 17.07 98.10 47.71
CA MET A 25 17.98 98.36 48.86
C MET A 25 17.75 97.68 50.23
N ARG A 26 18.71 96.76 50.52
CA ARG A 26 19.62 96.73 51.70
C ARG A 26 19.20 96.05 53.04
N LEU A 27 20.08 95.09 53.37
CA LEU A 27 20.85 94.89 54.62
C LEU A 27 20.23 94.20 55.86
N LEU A 28 20.92 93.11 56.23
CA LEU A 28 21.54 92.78 57.53
C LEU A 28 20.90 91.72 58.46
N ALA A 29 21.76 90.74 58.78
CA ALA A 29 21.97 90.07 60.09
C ALA A 29 20.98 89.02 60.63
N ILE A 30 21.32 87.77 60.32
CA ILE A 30 21.49 86.57 61.17
C ILE A 30 21.31 86.77 62.70
N VAL A 31 20.43 85.97 63.36
CA VAL A 31 20.72 84.77 64.21
C VAL A 31 19.52 84.41 65.13
N LEU A 32 19.19 83.11 65.09
CA LEU A 32 18.51 82.21 66.07
C LEU A 32 16.97 82.08 66.15
N ALA A 33 16.53 81.01 65.48
CA ALA A 33 15.76 79.87 66.00
C ALA A 33 14.37 80.11 66.61
N LEU A 34 13.36 79.77 65.79
CA LEU A 34 12.23 78.96 66.24
C LEU A 34 12.00 77.85 65.20
N VAL A 35 12.08 76.61 65.66
CA VAL A 35 11.69 75.41 64.92
C VAL A 35 10.16 75.33 64.92
N LEU A 36 9.57 75.39 63.73
CA LEU A 36 8.24 74.90 63.41
C LEU A 36 8.29 74.23 62.02
N PRO A 37 7.45 73.21 61.77
CA PRO A 37 7.77 72.15 60.83
C PRO A 37 7.63 72.61 59.38
N VAL A 38 8.49 72.04 58.55
CA VAL A 38 8.34 71.99 57.11
C VAL A 38 6.95 71.42 56.83
N SER A 39 6.11 72.21 56.15
CA SER A 39 4.95 71.69 55.44
C SER A 39 5.49 70.67 54.44
N ALA A 40 5.39 69.38 54.76
CA ALA A 40 5.50 68.33 53.77
C ALA A 40 4.33 68.53 52.80
N ALA A 41 4.61 69.10 51.64
CA ALA A 41 3.73 68.92 50.49
C ALA A 41 3.67 67.41 50.27
N VAL A 42 2.47 66.84 50.37
CA VAL A 42 2.21 65.48 49.90
C VAL A 42 2.47 65.55 48.40
N ALA A 43 3.58 64.97 47.94
CA ALA A 43 3.77 64.74 46.52
C ALA A 43 2.65 63.80 46.08
N ASP A 44 1.87 64.19 45.08
CA ASP A 44 0.85 63.33 44.49
C ASP A 44 1.55 62.05 44.00
N SER A 45 1.11 60.90 44.51
CA SER A 45 1.65 59.60 44.09
C SER A 45 1.40 59.40 42.60
N ILE A 46 2.43 58.99 41.85
CA ILE A 46 2.30 58.72 40.41
C ILE A 46 1.90 57.26 40.24
N TRP A 47 0.77 57.00 39.60
CA TRP A 47 0.25 55.66 39.33
C TRP A 47 0.80 55.12 38.02
N LEU A 48 1.29 53.87 38.01
CA LEU A 48 1.96 53.28 36.85
C LEU A 48 1.31 51.97 36.41
N ASP A 49 1.26 51.72 35.09
CA ASP A 49 0.84 50.46 34.49
C ASP A 49 1.94 49.38 34.54
N GLU A 50 1.67 48.20 33.97
CA GLU A 50 2.66 47.10 33.88
C GLU A 50 3.94 47.46 33.09
N ASN A 51 3.89 48.50 32.26
CA ASN A 51 4.99 48.99 31.43
C ASN A 51 5.72 50.19 32.05
N MET A 52 5.46 50.51 33.33
CA MET A 52 6.01 51.67 34.04
C MET A 52 5.60 53.02 33.44
N ARG A 53 4.41 53.10 32.84
CA ARG A 53 3.87 54.34 32.26
C ARG A 53 2.82 54.95 33.18
N PRO A 54 2.77 56.29 33.32
CA PRO A 54 1.73 56.98 34.08
C PRO A 54 0.31 56.65 33.58
N VAL A 55 -0.58 56.30 34.50
CA VAL A 55 -2.00 56.00 34.26
C VAL A 55 -2.87 56.56 35.39
N GLU A 56 -4.19 56.43 35.28
CA GLU A 56 -5.11 56.72 36.38
C GLU A 56 -5.04 55.63 37.47
N GLU A 57 -5.47 55.97 38.70
CA GLU A 57 -5.35 55.08 39.88
C GLU A 57 -6.05 53.71 39.70
N ASP A 58 -7.20 53.68 39.02
CA ASP A 58 -7.98 52.46 38.79
C ASP A 58 -7.40 51.54 37.72
N GLU A 59 -6.46 52.04 36.91
CA GLU A 59 -5.69 51.30 35.90
C GLU A 59 -4.28 50.91 36.42
N ALA A 60 -3.92 51.39 37.62
CA ALA A 60 -2.59 51.26 38.17
C ALA A 60 -2.24 49.81 38.55
N SER A 61 -1.03 49.40 38.23
CA SER A 61 -0.40 48.18 38.75
C SER A 61 0.62 48.49 39.86
N PHE A 62 1.22 49.68 39.81
CA PHE A 62 2.26 50.14 40.72
C PHE A 62 2.04 51.59 41.14
N VAL A 63 2.66 51.97 42.26
CA VAL A 63 2.70 53.35 42.74
C VAL A 63 4.16 53.79 42.86
N LEU A 64 4.47 54.96 42.30
CA LEU A 64 5.77 55.62 42.40
C LEU A 64 5.71 56.63 43.55
N ASP A 65 6.48 56.36 44.61
CA ASP A 65 6.47 57.18 45.82
C ASP A 65 7.24 58.49 45.63
N GLU A 66 8.47 58.40 45.12
CA GLU A 66 9.40 59.52 45.04
C GLU A 66 10.42 59.32 43.91
N ILE A 67 10.79 60.43 43.28
CA ILE A 67 11.93 60.55 42.38
C ILE A 67 12.97 61.45 43.08
N VAL A 68 14.19 60.94 43.26
CA VAL A 68 15.27 61.64 43.98
C VAL A 68 16.43 61.90 43.04
N GLU A 69 16.84 63.16 42.89
CA GLU A 69 18.05 63.53 42.13
C GLU A 69 19.32 63.00 42.83
N THR A 70 20.18 62.34 42.08
CA THR A 70 21.47 61.79 42.52
C THR A 70 22.58 62.15 41.53
N ASP A 71 23.84 61.84 41.88
CA ASP A 71 24.97 61.99 40.96
C ASP A 71 24.90 61.05 39.73
N GLU A 72 24.02 60.05 39.77
CA GLU A 72 23.84 58.99 38.75
C GLU A 72 22.56 59.19 37.90
N GLY A 73 21.80 60.25 38.16
CA GLY A 73 20.51 60.55 37.49
C GLY A 73 19.38 60.74 38.50
N TYR A 74 18.13 60.55 38.06
CA TYR A 74 16.96 60.66 38.92
C TYR A 74 16.52 59.28 39.39
N ARG A 75 16.89 58.89 40.61
CA ARG A 75 16.52 57.57 41.17
C ARG A 75 15.02 57.50 41.40
N MET A 76 14.38 56.48 40.83
CA MET A 76 12.97 56.18 41.02
C MET A 76 12.76 54.86 41.77
N ARG A 77 11.71 54.79 42.59
CA ARG A 77 11.29 53.57 43.29
C ARG A 77 9.79 53.38 43.19
N ALA A 78 9.38 52.37 42.43
CA ALA A 78 7.97 51.99 42.28
C ALA A 78 7.66 50.76 43.15
N ASN A 79 6.53 50.80 43.85
CA ASN A 79 6.03 49.74 44.72
C ASN A 79 4.80 49.08 44.10
N PHE A 80 4.53 47.84 44.50
CA PHE A 80 3.20 47.26 44.32
C PHE A 80 2.15 48.09 45.08
N LEU A 81 0.89 48.01 44.66
CA LEU A 81 -0.23 48.62 45.41
C LEU A 81 -0.35 48.12 46.86
N SER A 82 0.24 46.96 47.17
CA SER A 82 0.33 46.40 48.52
C SER A 82 1.45 47.00 49.38
N GLY A 83 2.33 47.83 48.79
CA GLY A 83 3.36 48.61 49.48
C GLY A 83 4.78 48.05 49.40
N GLU A 84 4.99 46.85 48.85
CA GLU A 84 6.34 46.29 48.69
C GLU A 84 7.05 46.85 47.45
N LEU A 85 8.37 47.05 47.53
CA LEU A 85 9.17 47.52 46.39
C LEU A 85 9.03 46.56 45.21
N ARG A 86 8.74 47.11 44.03
CA ARG A 86 8.62 46.36 42.77
C ARG A 86 9.80 46.63 41.85
N PHE A 87 10.21 47.88 41.74
CA PHE A 87 11.18 48.34 40.75
C PHE A 87 11.97 49.53 41.28
N GLU A 88 13.28 49.49 41.06
CA GLU A 88 14.22 50.58 41.35
C GLU A 88 15.09 50.77 40.11
N SER A 89 15.26 52.01 39.66
CA SER A 89 16.10 52.38 38.51
C SER A 89 16.41 53.88 38.54
N PHE A 90 17.09 54.39 37.51
CA PHE A 90 17.35 55.81 37.33
C PHE A 90 16.70 56.31 36.04
N LEU A 91 16.29 57.56 36.05
CA LEU A 91 15.78 58.29 34.89
C LEU A 91 16.82 59.33 34.46
N ASP A 92 16.92 59.58 33.17
CA ASP A 92 17.75 60.67 32.60
C ASP A 92 17.19 62.07 32.93
N GLN A 93 15.89 62.17 33.19
CA GLN A 93 15.20 63.39 33.63
C GLN A 93 14.08 63.10 34.65
N ALA A 94 13.70 64.13 35.42
CA ALA A 94 12.72 64.00 36.49
C ALA A 94 11.28 63.68 36.02
N ASP A 95 10.92 64.14 34.82
CA ASP A 95 9.59 63.87 34.27
C ASP A 95 9.52 62.45 33.69
N ILE A 96 8.83 61.56 34.39
CA ILE A 96 8.73 60.16 34.00
C ILE A 96 8.11 59.95 32.61
N ALA A 97 7.19 60.84 32.19
CA ALA A 97 6.47 60.67 30.93
C ALA A 97 7.38 60.81 29.69
N ASP A 98 8.43 61.64 29.81
CA ASP A 98 9.39 61.91 28.75
C ASP A 98 10.77 61.29 29.01
N SER A 99 10.94 60.59 30.14
CA SER A 99 12.22 60.03 30.56
C SER A 99 12.59 58.69 29.92
N THR A 100 13.90 58.41 29.91
CA THR A 100 14.49 57.11 29.60
C THR A 100 15.05 56.47 30.88
N LEU A 101 14.80 55.18 31.06
CA LEU A 101 15.39 54.38 32.13
C LEU A 101 16.87 54.10 31.84
N ILE A 102 17.76 54.60 32.70
CA ILE A 102 19.23 54.50 32.57
C ILE A 102 19.86 53.88 33.82
N GLY A 103 21.13 53.52 33.74
CA GLY A 103 21.92 53.06 34.86
C GLY A 103 21.48 51.70 35.41
N ASP A 104 21.85 51.42 36.66
CA ASP A 104 21.52 50.17 37.31
C ASP A 104 20.03 50.09 37.64
N TYR A 105 19.42 48.93 37.43
CA TYR A 105 18.04 48.67 37.80
C TYR A 105 17.89 47.36 38.58
N ARG A 106 16.86 47.31 39.41
CA ARG A 106 16.42 46.11 40.12
C ARG A 106 14.91 45.96 40.07
N LEU A 107 14.45 44.78 39.73
CA LEU A 107 13.08 44.32 39.85
C LEU A 107 12.98 43.37 41.03
N TYR A 108 11.88 43.42 41.77
CA TYR A 108 11.67 42.63 42.98
C TYR A 108 10.42 41.75 42.88
N PHE A 109 10.44 40.62 43.56
CA PHE A 109 9.27 39.81 43.87
C PHE A 109 8.43 40.47 44.97
N ARG A 110 7.16 40.04 45.13
CA ARG A 110 6.33 40.49 46.27
C ARG A 110 6.93 40.08 47.63
N SER A 111 7.75 39.04 47.66
CA SER A 111 8.51 38.64 48.85
C SER A 111 9.60 39.65 49.26
N GLY A 112 9.91 40.64 48.41
CA GLY A 112 10.99 41.61 48.60
C GLY A 112 12.36 41.11 48.12
N GLN A 113 12.46 39.87 47.64
CA GLN A 113 13.68 39.37 47.02
C GLN A 113 13.87 39.97 45.62
N VAL A 114 15.13 40.16 45.20
CA VAL A 114 15.45 40.60 43.84
C VAL A 114 15.00 39.53 42.85
N ARG A 115 14.22 39.94 41.85
CA ARG A 115 13.77 39.13 40.71
C ARG A 115 14.71 39.28 39.52
N GLN A 116 15.19 40.48 39.23
CA GLN A 116 16.10 40.74 38.11
C GLN A 116 16.93 42.00 38.40
N GLU A 117 18.16 42.01 37.96
CA GLU A 117 19.02 43.20 37.97
C GLU A 117 19.88 43.29 36.71
N GLY A 118 20.30 44.50 36.38
CA GLY A 118 21.16 44.80 35.24
C GLY A 118 21.40 46.30 35.09
N THR A 119 22.00 46.71 33.97
CA THR A 119 22.35 48.11 33.70
C THR A 119 21.82 48.52 32.33
N ARG A 120 21.42 49.79 32.19
CA ARG A 120 21.04 50.42 30.92
C ARG A 120 21.95 51.61 30.59
N ASP A 121 22.21 51.82 29.31
CA ASP A 121 22.95 53.00 28.84
C ASP A 121 22.06 54.25 28.73
N GLU A 122 22.64 55.34 28.22
CA GLU A 122 21.96 56.63 27.99
C GLU A 122 20.80 56.57 26.99
N ASN A 123 20.71 55.52 26.17
CA ASN A 123 19.59 55.29 25.25
C ASN A 123 18.56 54.30 25.82
N GLY A 124 18.76 53.85 27.06
CA GLY A 124 17.90 52.89 27.75
C GLY A 124 18.09 51.44 27.31
N LEU A 125 19.16 51.14 26.56
CA LEU A 125 19.47 49.79 26.09
C LEU A 125 20.25 49.02 27.15
N HIS A 126 19.98 47.73 27.30
CA HIS A 126 20.68 46.88 28.26
C HIS A 126 22.15 46.72 27.89
N GLN A 127 23.01 46.87 28.90
CA GLN A 127 24.45 46.69 28.82
C GLN A 127 24.95 45.78 29.95
N GLY A 128 26.09 45.14 29.73
CA GLY A 128 26.73 44.32 30.77
C GLY A 128 25.94 43.05 31.07
N THR A 129 25.99 42.54 32.31
CA THR A 129 25.30 41.29 32.64
C THR A 129 23.93 41.55 33.25
N VAL A 130 22.89 41.01 32.63
CA VAL A 130 21.56 40.93 33.24
C VAL A 130 21.46 39.60 33.99
N ILE A 131 21.00 39.65 35.24
CA ILE A 131 20.82 38.49 36.12
C ILE A 131 19.35 38.44 36.54
N THR A 132 18.73 37.27 36.40
CA THR A 132 17.39 36.99 36.91
C THR A 132 17.48 35.91 37.96
N TYR A 133 16.65 36.01 39.00
CA TYR A 133 16.63 35.12 40.15
C TYR A 133 15.32 34.35 40.23
N HIS A 134 15.37 33.17 40.84
CA HIS A 134 14.21 32.46 41.36
C HIS A 134 13.73 33.11 42.66
N GLU A 135 12.49 32.85 43.07
CA GLU A 135 11.91 33.44 44.29
C GLU A 135 12.54 32.93 45.60
N ASN A 136 13.44 31.95 45.52
CA ASN A 136 14.27 31.51 46.65
C ASN A 136 15.61 32.26 46.74
N GLY A 137 15.89 33.18 45.82
CA GLY A 137 17.10 34.00 45.77
C GLY A 137 18.26 33.39 44.98
N ASN A 138 18.13 32.15 44.50
CA ASN A 138 19.11 31.55 43.61
C ASN A 138 19.01 32.19 42.21
N VAL A 139 20.14 32.30 41.50
CA VAL A 139 20.12 32.77 40.11
C VAL A 139 19.28 31.81 39.28
N SER A 140 18.39 32.34 38.45
CA SER A 140 17.59 31.60 37.46
C SER A 140 18.30 31.57 36.11
N TRP A 141 18.74 32.74 35.63
CA TRP A 141 19.61 32.84 34.47
C TRP A 141 20.43 34.13 34.51
N LYS A 142 21.53 34.15 33.75
CA LYS A 142 22.34 35.35 33.54
C LYS A 142 22.89 35.39 32.13
N ALA A 143 23.00 36.59 31.57
CA ALA A 143 23.47 36.79 30.21
C ALA A 143 24.13 38.16 30.01
N PRO A 144 25.22 38.23 29.22
CA PRO A 144 25.77 39.50 28.76
C PRO A 144 24.89 40.10 27.66
N TYR A 145 24.54 41.37 27.83
CA TYR A 145 23.84 42.21 26.87
C TYR A 145 24.78 43.29 26.36
N LYS A 146 24.63 43.60 25.08
CA LYS A 146 25.18 44.77 24.41
C LYS A 146 24.11 45.32 23.48
N ASP A 147 23.71 46.57 23.70
CA ASP A 147 22.71 47.26 22.87
C ASP A 147 21.40 46.43 22.73
N ASP A 148 20.87 45.93 23.86
CA ASP A 148 19.69 45.03 23.94
C ASP A 148 19.85 43.65 23.30
N GLN A 149 21.04 43.29 22.81
CA GLN A 149 21.32 41.98 22.24
C GLN A 149 22.18 41.14 23.17
N VAL A 150 21.78 39.88 23.38
CA VAL A 150 22.61 38.92 24.10
C VAL A 150 23.84 38.58 23.24
N HIS A 151 25.02 38.76 23.82
CA HIS A 151 26.31 38.49 23.16
C HIS A 151 27.30 37.86 24.14
N GLY A 152 27.46 36.54 24.06
CA GLY A 152 28.36 35.76 24.90
C GLY A 152 27.68 34.57 25.58
N LEU A 153 28.15 34.21 26.79
CA LEU A 153 27.69 33.02 27.50
C LEU A 153 26.37 33.28 28.26
N TYR A 154 25.30 32.64 27.80
CA TYR A 154 23.99 32.61 28.44
C TYR A 154 23.88 31.37 29.35
N VAL A 155 23.64 31.56 30.65
CA VAL A 155 23.65 30.50 31.66
C VAL A 155 22.29 30.43 32.37
N ASN A 156 21.75 29.23 32.56
CA ASN A 156 20.50 28.99 33.30
C ASN A 156 20.75 27.98 34.41
N TYR A 157 19.99 28.09 35.48
CA TYR A 157 20.09 27.25 36.66
C TYR A 157 18.71 26.73 37.07
N TYR A 158 18.69 25.55 37.68
CA TYR A 158 17.51 25.02 38.36
C TYR A 158 17.22 25.84 39.64
N GLU A 159 16.04 25.65 40.22
CA GLU A 159 15.66 26.34 41.47
C GLU A 159 16.61 26.02 42.63
N ASP A 160 17.20 24.81 42.67
CA ASP A 160 18.19 24.42 43.69
C ASP A 160 19.57 25.07 43.49
N GLY A 161 19.74 25.87 42.43
CA GLY A 161 20.99 26.54 42.07
C GLY A 161 21.96 25.69 41.23
N SER A 162 21.62 24.44 40.93
CA SER A 162 22.43 23.59 40.04
C SER A 162 22.34 24.08 38.59
N LEU A 163 23.42 23.88 37.81
CA LEU A 163 23.50 24.34 36.43
C LEU A 163 22.49 23.58 35.56
N LEU A 164 21.60 24.27 34.87
CA LEU A 164 20.63 23.68 33.94
C LEU A 164 21.17 23.60 32.53
N ARG A 165 21.70 24.72 32.02
CA ARG A 165 22.35 24.80 30.71
C ARG A 165 23.25 26.02 30.59
N GLU A 166 24.24 25.91 29.73
CA GLU A 166 25.07 27.00 29.24
C GLU A 166 25.07 26.98 27.70
N GLN A 167 24.96 28.14 27.08
CA GLN A 167 24.99 28.27 25.64
C GLN A 167 25.64 29.58 25.24
N TYR A 168 26.42 29.58 24.17
CA TYR A 168 26.88 30.81 23.55
C TYR A 168 25.80 31.37 22.62
N VAL A 169 25.64 32.69 22.67
CA VAL A 169 24.65 33.44 21.89
C VAL A 169 25.35 34.62 21.24
N GLU A 170 25.07 34.87 19.98
CA GLU A 170 25.53 36.02 19.22
C GLU A 170 24.32 36.66 18.55
N ASN A 171 24.11 37.96 18.75
CA ASN A 171 23.00 38.73 18.19
C ASN A 171 21.62 38.10 18.48
N ASN A 172 21.42 37.61 19.71
CA ASN A 172 20.22 36.88 20.16
C ASN A 172 20.00 35.48 19.54
N GLU A 173 20.92 34.97 18.72
CA GLU A 173 20.86 33.64 18.12
C GLU A 173 21.91 32.71 18.75
N ARG A 174 21.62 31.40 18.82
CA ARG A 174 22.58 30.44 19.37
C ARG A 174 23.78 30.33 18.43
N HIS A 175 24.99 30.46 18.96
CA HIS A 175 26.22 30.37 18.19
C HIS A 175 27.31 29.78 19.08
N GLY A 176 27.99 28.71 18.67
CA GLY A 176 29.01 28.02 19.45
C GLY A 176 28.48 26.85 20.29
N GLU A 177 29.20 26.53 21.36
CA GLU A 177 28.89 25.38 22.23
C GLU A 177 27.59 25.56 23.01
N TYR A 178 26.83 24.48 23.12
CA TYR A 178 25.66 24.34 23.96
C TYR A 178 25.84 23.12 24.86
N ARG A 179 25.61 23.27 26.16
CA ARG A 179 25.60 22.18 27.12
C ARG A 179 24.40 22.27 28.04
N ALA A 180 23.79 21.13 28.33
CA ALA A 180 22.72 21.01 29.31
C ALA A 180 23.03 19.89 30.29
N TYR A 181 22.50 20.01 31.50
CA TYR A 181 22.81 19.11 32.62
C TYR A 181 21.53 18.66 33.34
N TYR A 182 21.62 17.50 33.98
CA TYR A 182 20.63 17.04 34.94
C TYR A 182 20.80 17.78 36.28
N PRO A 183 19.78 17.78 37.17
CA PRO A 183 19.91 18.34 38.51
C PRO A 183 21.06 17.72 39.33
N SER A 184 21.45 16.46 39.02
CA SER A 184 22.63 15.80 39.60
C SER A 184 23.98 16.44 39.23
N GLY A 185 23.98 17.38 38.27
CA GLY A 185 25.18 17.99 37.68
C GLY A 185 25.79 17.17 36.54
N GLN A 186 25.26 15.98 36.25
CA GLN A 186 25.73 15.19 35.11
C GLN A 186 25.32 15.82 33.78
N GLN A 187 26.19 15.74 32.78
CA GLN A 187 25.94 16.31 31.47
C GLN A 187 24.84 15.54 30.74
N ARG A 188 23.75 16.21 30.39
CA ARG A 188 22.61 15.64 29.67
C ARG A 188 22.79 15.73 28.15
N MET A 189 23.33 16.85 27.68
CA MET A 189 23.46 17.12 26.25
C MET A 189 24.64 18.05 25.97
N GLN A 190 25.28 17.82 24.82
CA GLN A 190 26.24 18.73 24.21
C GLN A 190 25.90 18.87 22.74
N SER A 191 25.98 20.08 22.20
CA SER A 191 25.80 20.36 20.79
C SER A 191 26.59 21.60 20.41
N HIS A 192 26.75 21.83 19.12
CA HIS A 192 27.34 23.05 18.58
C HIS A 192 26.33 23.70 17.62
N TYR A 193 26.30 25.03 17.61
CA TYR A 193 25.39 25.83 16.81
C TYR A 193 26.17 26.84 15.97
N VAL A 194 25.69 27.10 14.76
CA VAL A 194 26.13 28.20 13.90
C VAL A 194 24.87 28.89 13.41
N ASP A 195 24.77 30.20 13.64
CA ASP A 195 23.66 31.05 13.20
C ASP A 195 22.27 30.47 13.54
N GLY A 196 22.13 29.99 14.78
CA GLY A 196 20.89 29.42 15.30
C GLY A 196 20.65 27.93 14.99
N ASP A 197 21.35 27.38 14.00
CA ASP A 197 21.22 26.00 13.53
C ASP A 197 22.26 25.07 14.13
N LYS A 198 21.92 23.78 14.31
CA LYS A 198 22.88 22.79 14.77
C LYS A 198 23.92 22.51 13.69
N ASP A 199 25.19 22.57 14.06
CA ASP A 199 26.30 22.28 13.16
C ASP A 199 27.42 21.60 13.93
N GLY A 200 27.74 20.35 13.57
CA GLY A 200 28.68 19.49 14.28
C GLY A 200 28.03 18.36 15.09
N VAL A 201 28.78 17.85 16.07
CA VAL A 201 28.40 16.66 16.85
C VAL A 201 27.46 17.02 18.00
N GLU A 202 26.27 16.42 18.03
CA GLU A 202 25.40 16.33 19.20
C GLU A 202 25.69 15.03 19.97
N LYS A 203 25.83 15.15 21.30
CA LYS A 203 25.92 14.02 22.23
C LYS A 203 24.85 14.14 23.29
N ARG A 204 24.28 13.01 23.72
CA ARG A 204 23.32 12.93 24.82
C ARG A 204 23.68 11.80 25.76
N TRP A 205 23.49 12.03 27.04
CA TRP A 205 23.70 11.03 28.09
C TRP A 205 22.44 10.89 28.94
N ASN A 206 22.28 9.74 29.60
CA ASN A 206 21.24 9.53 30.60
C ASN A 206 21.66 10.07 31.99
N GLU A 207 20.80 9.88 33.00
CA GLU A 207 21.02 10.38 34.37
C GLU A 207 22.14 9.66 35.12
N GLU A 208 22.60 8.52 34.61
CA GLU A 208 23.75 7.77 35.08
C GLU A 208 25.06 8.18 34.39
N GLY A 209 24.99 9.03 33.36
CA GLY A 209 26.14 9.57 32.64
C GLY A 209 26.62 8.67 31.50
N VAL A 210 25.81 7.71 31.10
CA VAL A 210 26.06 6.81 29.96
C VAL A 210 25.62 7.51 28.68
N LEU A 211 26.46 7.46 27.64
CA LEU A 211 26.16 8.04 26.33
C LEU A 211 25.03 7.25 25.66
N VAL A 212 23.91 7.92 25.34
CA VAL A 212 22.72 7.30 24.73
C VAL A 212 22.47 7.76 23.29
N ALA A 213 23.09 8.85 22.84
CA ALA A 213 23.06 9.25 21.43
C ALA A 213 24.29 10.06 21.00
N LEU A 214 24.70 9.84 19.76
CA LEU A 214 25.71 10.63 19.04
C LEU A 214 25.19 10.91 17.63
N ARG A 215 25.07 12.18 17.24
CA ARG A 215 24.50 12.57 15.94
C ARG A 215 25.30 13.71 15.35
N ASN A 216 25.61 13.65 14.06
CA ASN A 216 26.23 14.75 13.35
C ASN A 216 25.17 15.57 12.61
N TYR A 217 25.32 16.89 12.66
CA TYR A 217 24.49 17.84 11.95
C TYR A 217 25.33 18.78 11.08
N GLN A 218 24.74 19.23 9.99
CA GLN A 218 25.22 20.33 9.15
C GLN A 218 24.02 21.19 8.80
N GLU A 219 24.09 22.50 9.04
CA GLU A 219 22.98 23.44 8.75
C GLU A 219 21.62 22.95 9.29
N GLY A 220 21.60 22.44 10.53
CA GLY A 220 20.39 21.95 11.20
C GLY A 220 19.84 20.61 10.67
N ARG A 221 20.57 19.90 9.81
CA ARG A 221 20.17 18.63 9.19
C ARG A 221 21.13 17.51 9.58
N LEU A 222 20.62 16.30 9.79
CA LEU A 222 21.49 15.15 10.08
C LEU A 222 22.41 14.90 8.88
N HIS A 223 23.72 14.87 9.11
CA HIS A 223 24.72 14.69 8.08
C HIS A 223 25.94 13.99 8.70
N GLY A 224 26.36 12.86 8.15
CA GLY A 224 27.38 11.97 8.69
C GLY A 224 26.83 10.94 9.69
N LEU A 225 27.68 10.53 10.64
CA LEU A 225 27.41 9.41 11.51
C LEU A 225 26.30 9.72 12.53
N SER A 226 25.40 8.77 12.71
CA SER A 226 24.40 8.76 13.79
C SER A 226 24.41 7.42 14.49
N GLU A 227 24.60 7.46 15.81
CA GLU A 227 24.58 6.30 16.71
C GLU A 227 23.56 6.56 17.84
N GLN A 228 22.85 5.50 18.23
CA GLN A 228 22.00 5.48 19.41
C GLN A 228 22.34 4.24 20.22
N TYR A 229 22.27 4.35 21.54
CA TYR A 229 22.62 3.30 22.47
C TYR A 229 21.44 3.01 23.39
N PHE A 230 21.43 1.82 23.98
CA PHE A 230 20.56 1.47 25.10
C PHE A 230 21.03 2.19 26.38
N ASP A 231 20.21 2.15 27.44
CA ASP A 231 20.52 2.83 28.71
C ASP A 231 21.76 2.26 29.41
N ASP A 232 22.17 1.04 29.09
CA ASP A 232 23.40 0.41 29.57
C ASP A 232 24.64 0.74 28.72
N GLY A 233 24.46 1.51 27.63
CA GLY A 233 25.53 1.96 26.73
C GLY A 233 25.82 1.00 25.57
N GLN A 234 25.10 -0.13 25.45
CA GLN A 234 25.23 -1.01 24.29
C GLN A 234 24.67 -0.33 23.03
N ILE A 235 25.31 -0.54 21.87
CA ILE A 235 24.85 0.05 20.61
C ILE A 235 23.46 -0.48 20.23
N ARG A 236 22.54 0.42 19.91
CA ARG A 236 21.17 0.09 19.46
C ARG A 236 21.01 0.30 17.97
N THR A 237 21.49 1.43 17.44
CA THR A 237 21.44 1.73 16.00
C THR A 237 22.70 2.49 15.58
N ARG A 238 23.18 2.24 14.37
CA ARG A 238 24.27 2.98 13.74
C ARG A 238 24.01 3.13 12.25
N GLY A 239 24.20 4.33 11.72
CA GLY A 239 24.07 4.60 10.28
C GLY A 239 24.68 5.94 9.87
N GLN A 240 24.77 6.16 8.57
CA GLN A 240 25.23 7.41 7.96
C GLN A 240 24.08 8.13 7.27
N TYR A 241 24.14 9.46 7.26
CA TYR A 241 23.15 10.30 6.62
C TYR A 241 23.82 11.33 5.72
N ASP A 242 23.25 11.58 4.55
CA ASP A 242 23.52 12.80 3.79
C ASP A 242 22.27 13.68 3.85
N THR A 243 22.34 14.79 4.60
CA THR A 243 21.29 15.81 4.61
C THR A 243 19.90 15.23 4.95
N ARG A 244 19.85 14.34 5.95
CA ARG A 244 18.70 13.52 6.42
C ARG A 244 18.36 12.29 5.58
N THR A 245 18.94 12.11 4.40
CA THR A 245 18.81 10.88 3.60
C THR A 245 19.72 9.80 4.18
N PRO A 246 19.22 8.60 4.53
CA PRO A 246 20.09 7.51 4.96
C PRO A 246 20.95 7.05 3.79
N VAL A 247 22.26 6.91 4.01
CA VAL A 247 23.22 6.44 2.99
C VAL A 247 24.13 5.37 3.57
N GLY A 248 24.63 4.46 2.74
CA GLY A 248 25.56 3.42 3.14
C GLY A 248 24.99 2.43 4.17
N GLU A 249 25.85 1.88 5.03
CA GLU A 249 25.45 0.83 5.97
C GLU A 249 24.68 1.36 7.19
N HIS A 250 23.54 0.74 7.48
CA HIS A 250 22.76 0.92 8.69
C HIS A 250 22.59 -0.41 9.42
N LYS A 251 22.82 -0.40 10.73
CA LYS A 251 22.72 -1.57 11.61
C LYS A 251 21.87 -1.25 12.82
N THR A 252 21.05 -2.21 13.22
CA THR A 252 20.25 -2.17 14.45
C THR A 252 20.49 -3.45 15.22
N TRP A 253 20.56 -3.36 16.54
CA TRP A 253 20.76 -4.48 17.44
C TRP A 253 19.63 -4.57 18.47
N TYR A 254 19.35 -5.78 18.92
CA TYR A 254 18.53 -6.06 20.09
C TYR A 254 19.30 -5.77 21.39
N ALA A 255 18.59 -5.66 22.51
CA ALA A 255 19.20 -5.39 23.81
C ALA A 255 20.10 -6.53 24.31
N ASN A 256 19.94 -7.74 23.77
CA ASN A 256 20.82 -8.88 24.03
C ASN A 256 22.15 -8.82 23.25
N GLY A 257 22.32 -7.84 22.35
CA GLY A 257 23.50 -7.66 21.50
C GLY A 257 23.42 -8.30 20.12
N ASP A 258 22.37 -9.07 19.83
CA ASP A 258 22.18 -9.72 18.53
C ASP A 258 21.75 -8.71 17.46
N LEU A 259 22.15 -8.96 16.21
CA LEU A 259 21.86 -8.08 15.09
C LEU A 259 20.37 -8.21 14.70
N ALA A 260 19.61 -7.13 14.83
CA ALA A 260 18.20 -7.07 14.45
C ALA A 260 18.03 -6.75 12.95
N SER A 261 18.83 -5.83 12.42
CA SER A 261 18.77 -5.48 11.00
C SER A 261 20.09 -4.98 10.44
N TYR A 262 20.35 -5.26 9.18
CA TYR A 262 21.42 -4.69 8.35
C TYR A 262 20.85 -4.21 7.03
N THR A 263 21.00 -2.92 6.72
CA THR A 263 20.51 -2.30 5.48
C THR A 263 21.63 -1.50 4.82
N VAL A 264 21.72 -1.55 3.50
CA VAL A 264 22.61 -0.70 2.71
C VAL A 264 21.75 0.20 1.84
N PHE A 265 21.95 1.51 1.96
CA PHE A 265 21.25 2.53 1.19
C PHE A 265 22.16 3.14 0.13
N ASP A 266 21.60 3.42 -1.04
CA ASP A 266 22.23 4.27 -2.06
C ASP A 266 22.19 5.76 -1.67
N ASP A 267 22.73 6.62 -2.53
CA ASP A 267 22.79 8.08 -2.30
C ASP A 267 21.41 8.76 -2.35
N GLU A 268 20.39 8.07 -2.88
CA GLU A 268 18.99 8.55 -2.93
C GLU A 268 18.17 8.06 -1.72
N GLY A 269 18.73 7.16 -0.90
CA GLY A 269 18.08 6.55 0.25
C GLY A 269 17.25 5.31 -0.08
N ASN A 270 17.43 4.69 -1.24
CA ASN A 270 16.79 3.42 -1.58
C ASN A 270 17.57 2.23 -0.99
N GLU A 271 16.86 1.21 -0.50
CA GLU A 271 17.49 -0.02 -0.02
C GLU A 271 18.08 -0.85 -1.17
N GLU A 272 19.41 -0.98 -1.23
CA GLU A 272 20.12 -1.92 -2.10
C GLU A 272 20.16 -3.33 -1.50
N ILE A 273 20.39 -3.41 -0.19
CA ILE A 273 20.45 -4.66 0.58
C ILE A 273 19.66 -4.45 1.87
N ALA A 274 18.84 -5.42 2.27
CA ALA A 274 18.21 -5.40 3.58
C ALA A 274 18.13 -6.81 4.17
N ARG A 275 18.53 -6.96 5.42
CA ARG A 275 18.46 -8.20 6.18
C ARG A 275 17.85 -7.91 7.54
N THR A 276 16.77 -8.58 7.90
CA THR A 276 16.17 -8.51 9.24
C THR A 276 16.14 -9.90 9.86
N TYR A 277 16.25 -9.93 11.19
CA TYR A 277 16.39 -11.14 11.99
C TYR A 277 15.46 -11.07 13.19
N TYR A 278 14.93 -12.21 13.60
CA TYR A 278 14.26 -12.37 14.89
C TYR A 278 15.27 -12.28 16.04
N GLU A 279 14.79 -12.12 17.27
CA GLU A 279 15.64 -11.97 18.46
C GLU A 279 16.50 -13.20 18.76
N ASP A 280 16.11 -14.38 18.28
CA ASP A 280 16.90 -15.61 18.35
C ASP A 280 17.99 -15.72 17.26
N GLY A 281 18.12 -14.70 16.41
CA GLY A 281 19.07 -14.62 15.30
C GLY A 281 18.63 -15.34 14.02
N SER A 282 17.45 -15.98 14.01
CA SER A 282 16.91 -16.57 12.78
C SER A 282 16.48 -15.48 11.80
N LYS A 283 16.57 -15.78 10.50
CA LYS A 283 16.25 -14.81 9.44
C LYS A 283 14.75 -14.51 9.48
N GLU A 284 14.39 -13.25 9.29
CA GLU A 284 13.00 -12.81 9.10
C GLU A 284 12.77 -12.35 7.65
N ARG A 285 13.63 -11.48 7.12
CA ARG A 285 13.57 -10.99 5.74
C ARG A 285 14.96 -10.77 5.16
N ILE A 286 15.16 -11.18 3.92
CA ILE A 286 16.39 -10.92 3.15
C ILE A 286 16.00 -10.28 1.81
N LYS A 287 16.61 -9.15 1.46
CA LYS A 287 16.49 -8.45 0.18
C LYS A 287 17.89 -8.23 -0.38
N GLU A 288 18.17 -8.81 -1.54
CA GLU A 288 19.51 -8.78 -2.17
C GLU A 288 19.43 -8.74 -3.70
N PRO A 289 20.45 -8.17 -4.38
CA PRO A 289 20.53 -8.19 -5.83
C PRO A 289 20.88 -9.60 -6.34
N VAL A 290 20.32 -9.97 -7.48
CA VAL A 290 20.53 -11.24 -8.18
C VAL A 290 20.52 -11.03 -9.70
N ASP A 291 21.20 -11.90 -10.44
CA ASP A 291 21.08 -11.95 -11.89
C ASP A 291 19.94 -12.88 -12.29
N SER A 292 18.99 -12.38 -13.08
CA SER A 292 17.91 -13.17 -13.68
C SER A 292 18.12 -13.33 -15.18
N GLU A 293 17.35 -14.22 -15.81
CA GLU A 293 17.32 -14.32 -17.28
C GLU A 293 16.82 -13.04 -17.98
N TYR A 294 16.16 -12.14 -17.23
CA TYR A 294 15.68 -10.84 -17.69
C TYR A 294 16.61 -9.68 -17.28
N GLY A 295 17.83 -9.99 -16.82
CA GLY A 295 18.82 -9.02 -16.36
C GLY A 295 18.88 -8.87 -14.84
N PRO A 296 19.54 -7.79 -14.35
CA PRO A 296 19.61 -7.48 -12.92
C PRO A 296 18.24 -7.42 -12.26
N ALA A 297 18.15 -7.99 -11.07
CA ALA A 297 16.91 -8.12 -10.33
C ALA A 297 17.16 -8.04 -8.83
N MET A 298 16.09 -7.78 -8.09
CA MET A 298 16.06 -7.84 -6.63
C MET A 298 15.23 -9.04 -6.18
N VAL A 299 15.82 -9.90 -5.35
CA VAL A 299 15.10 -10.94 -4.63
C VAL A 299 14.73 -10.44 -3.24
N THR A 300 13.52 -10.76 -2.78
CA THR A 300 13.06 -10.60 -1.40
C THR A 300 12.52 -11.92 -0.90
N GLU A 301 13.11 -12.46 0.15
CA GLU A 301 12.70 -13.67 0.84
C GLU A 301 12.21 -13.31 2.24
N GLU A 302 11.06 -13.85 2.63
CA GLU A 302 10.53 -13.78 3.98
C GLU A 302 10.50 -15.17 4.58
N TYR A 303 10.86 -15.27 5.86
CA TYR A 303 11.04 -16.51 6.59
C TYR A 303 10.05 -16.58 7.76
N ASN A 304 9.58 -17.78 8.08
CA ASN A 304 8.79 -18.04 9.29
C ASN A 304 9.71 -18.26 10.50
N GLU A 305 9.12 -18.39 11.70
CA GLU A 305 9.87 -18.61 12.96
C GLU A 305 10.62 -19.95 12.97
N SER A 306 10.26 -20.93 12.13
CA SER A 306 11.03 -22.17 11.99
C SER A 306 12.21 -22.06 11.01
N GLY A 307 12.41 -20.89 10.40
CA GLY A 307 13.49 -20.61 9.46
C GLY A 307 13.23 -21.06 8.02
N GLN A 308 12.02 -21.50 7.68
CA GLN A 308 11.62 -21.83 6.31
C GLN A 308 11.17 -20.57 5.56
N VAL A 309 11.48 -20.50 4.27
CA VAL A 309 11.00 -19.43 3.40
C VAL A 309 9.50 -19.59 3.23
N ARG A 310 8.71 -18.58 3.61
CA ARG A 310 7.25 -18.55 3.39
C ARG A 310 6.86 -17.82 2.11
N ARG A 311 7.72 -16.89 1.66
CA ARG A 311 7.48 -16.05 0.49
C ARG A 311 8.80 -15.66 -0.16
N ARG A 312 8.85 -15.77 -1.48
CA ARG A 312 9.97 -15.30 -2.29
C ARG A 312 9.44 -14.49 -3.47
N ILE A 313 9.97 -13.29 -3.66
CA ILE A 313 9.64 -12.42 -4.78
C ILE A 313 10.95 -12.03 -5.45
N THR A 314 11.05 -12.26 -6.76
CA THR A 314 12.13 -11.72 -7.57
C THR A 314 11.54 -10.75 -8.58
N ARG A 315 12.14 -9.56 -8.73
CA ARG A 315 11.68 -8.55 -9.68
C ARG A 315 12.87 -7.95 -10.41
N SER A 316 12.80 -7.86 -11.74
CA SER A 316 13.84 -7.16 -12.52
C SER A 316 13.90 -5.68 -12.15
N ASP A 317 15.08 -5.07 -12.29
CA ASP A 317 15.29 -3.67 -11.91
C ASP A 317 14.46 -2.71 -12.79
N ASP A 318 14.21 -3.09 -14.05
CA ASP A 318 13.29 -2.35 -14.95
C ASP A 318 11.80 -2.53 -14.59
N GLY A 319 11.50 -3.41 -13.63
CA GLY A 319 10.18 -3.68 -13.10
C GLY A 319 9.24 -4.46 -14.04
N ARG A 320 9.69 -4.89 -15.21
CA ARG A 320 8.88 -5.58 -16.24
C ARG A 320 8.63 -7.04 -15.91
N TRP A 321 9.62 -7.74 -15.37
CA TRP A 321 9.51 -9.14 -14.99
C TRP A 321 9.36 -9.29 -13.48
N SER A 322 8.54 -10.26 -13.07
CA SER A 322 8.50 -10.68 -11.67
C SER A 322 8.12 -12.14 -11.51
N LEU A 323 8.78 -12.81 -10.58
CA LEU A 323 8.46 -14.15 -10.10
C LEU A 323 8.01 -14.07 -8.64
N ARG A 324 6.85 -14.63 -8.32
CA ARG A 324 6.29 -14.69 -6.96
C ARG A 324 6.07 -16.14 -6.58
N GLN A 325 6.61 -16.53 -5.43
CA GLN A 325 6.49 -17.86 -4.85
C GLN A 325 6.00 -17.76 -3.41
N ARG A 326 5.12 -18.68 -3.02
CA ARG A 326 4.68 -18.88 -1.63
C ARG A 326 4.85 -20.33 -1.25
N TYR A 327 5.11 -20.54 0.02
CA TYR A 327 5.38 -21.84 0.59
C TYR A 327 4.55 -22.05 1.85
N ASP A 328 4.27 -23.29 2.18
CA ASP A 328 3.64 -23.68 3.43
C ASP A 328 4.60 -23.61 4.63
N ALA A 329 4.18 -24.11 5.79
CA ALA A 329 5.01 -24.12 7.00
C ALA A 329 6.20 -25.10 6.94
N ASN A 330 6.13 -26.11 6.07
CA ASN A 330 7.17 -27.12 5.87
C ASN A 330 8.21 -26.68 4.83
N GLY A 331 7.88 -25.65 4.02
CA GLY A 331 8.71 -25.16 2.93
C GLY A 331 8.30 -25.70 1.56
N ASP A 332 7.15 -26.36 1.45
CA ASP A 332 6.60 -26.87 0.20
C ASP A 332 5.95 -25.75 -0.61
N LEU A 333 6.15 -25.74 -1.92
CA LEU A 333 5.64 -24.70 -2.82
C LEU A 333 4.12 -24.84 -2.96
N ILE A 334 3.37 -23.83 -2.54
CA ILE A 334 1.89 -23.79 -2.66
C ILE A 334 1.42 -22.84 -3.77
N GLN A 335 2.28 -21.90 -4.18
CA GLN A 335 1.97 -20.97 -5.26
C GLN A 335 3.23 -20.52 -5.97
N ARG A 336 3.20 -20.54 -7.30
CA ARG A 336 4.17 -19.90 -8.20
C ARG A 336 3.41 -19.12 -9.26
N SER A 337 3.76 -17.85 -9.42
CA SER A 337 3.26 -17.02 -10.52
C SER A 337 4.38 -16.18 -11.10
N GLU A 338 4.42 -16.09 -12.41
CA GLU A 338 5.41 -15.31 -13.13
C GLU A 338 4.72 -14.41 -14.14
N SER A 339 5.28 -13.21 -14.30
CA SER A 339 4.71 -12.20 -15.18
C SER A 339 5.80 -11.40 -15.88
N LEU A 340 5.55 -11.09 -17.15
CA LEU A 340 6.35 -10.20 -17.97
C LEU A 340 5.41 -9.11 -18.52
N ASP A 341 5.75 -7.85 -18.33
CA ASP A 341 4.93 -6.69 -18.71
C ASP A 341 3.49 -6.73 -18.17
N GLY A 342 3.35 -7.23 -16.94
CA GLY A 342 2.05 -7.38 -16.27
C GLY A 342 1.17 -8.51 -16.81
N ARG A 343 1.65 -9.31 -17.76
CA ARG A 343 0.93 -10.48 -18.31
C ARG A 343 1.50 -11.78 -17.78
N ARG A 344 0.67 -12.81 -17.64
CA ARG A 344 1.12 -14.16 -17.21
C ARG A 344 2.17 -14.69 -18.19
N HIS A 345 3.29 -15.14 -17.65
CA HIS A 345 4.43 -15.60 -18.42
C HIS A 345 5.09 -16.78 -17.70
N GLY A 346 5.67 -17.71 -18.45
CA GLY A 346 6.35 -18.88 -17.89
C GLY A 346 5.42 -19.84 -17.14
N ARG A 347 6.00 -20.62 -16.25
CA ARG A 347 5.32 -21.65 -15.46
C ARG A 347 4.45 -21.02 -14.36
N SER A 348 3.32 -21.62 -14.04
CA SER A 348 2.51 -21.27 -12.88
C SER A 348 2.15 -22.54 -12.13
N TYR A 349 2.04 -22.42 -10.81
CA TYR A 349 1.63 -23.51 -9.92
C TYR A 349 0.69 -22.93 -8.87
N THR A 350 -0.42 -23.59 -8.58
CA THR A 350 -1.33 -23.19 -7.51
C THR A 350 -1.92 -24.43 -6.87
N GLU A 351 -1.59 -24.62 -5.60
CA GLU A 351 -2.26 -25.60 -4.74
C GLU A 351 -3.70 -25.16 -4.46
N ARG A 352 -4.60 -26.14 -4.46
CA ARG A 352 -6.03 -26.00 -4.20
C ARG A 352 -6.33 -26.43 -2.77
N TRP A 353 -7.48 -26.00 -2.25
CA TRP A 353 -7.88 -26.23 -0.86
C TRP A 353 -8.08 -27.70 -0.50
N ASP A 354 -8.27 -28.57 -1.49
CA ASP A 354 -8.43 -30.02 -1.35
C ASP A 354 -7.08 -30.76 -1.31
N GLY A 355 -5.95 -30.06 -1.44
CA GLY A 355 -4.61 -30.66 -1.55
C GLY A 355 -4.20 -30.96 -2.99
N GLY A 356 -5.09 -30.76 -3.97
CA GLY A 356 -4.77 -30.86 -5.38
C GLY A 356 -4.02 -29.63 -5.88
N TYR A 357 -3.66 -29.58 -7.16
CA TYR A 357 -2.99 -28.42 -7.74
C TYR A 357 -3.30 -28.22 -9.22
N THR A 358 -2.99 -27.03 -9.71
CA THR A 358 -2.95 -26.71 -11.14
C THR A 358 -1.56 -26.21 -11.50
N GLU A 359 -0.99 -26.79 -12.54
CA GLU A 359 0.26 -26.37 -13.16
C GLU A 359 0.04 -26.00 -14.62
N ALA A 360 0.57 -24.85 -15.04
CA ALA A 360 0.38 -24.40 -16.42
C ALA A 360 1.49 -23.46 -16.90
N GLU A 361 1.86 -23.59 -18.16
CA GLU A 361 2.76 -22.66 -18.86
C GLU A 361 1.98 -21.57 -19.58
N SER A 362 2.57 -20.38 -19.70
CA SER A 362 1.92 -19.24 -20.33
C SER A 362 2.88 -18.32 -21.07
N PHE A 363 2.38 -17.72 -22.13
CA PHE A 363 3.09 -16.75 -22.95
C PHE A 363 2.13 -15.62 -23.32
N GLU A 364 2.58 -14.37 -23.15
CA GLU A 364 1.77 -13.16 -23.41
C GLU A 364 0.38 -13.16 -22.77
N GLY A 365 0.25 -13.75 -21.58
CA GLY A 365 -1.00 -13.80 -20.82
C GLY A 365 -1.95 -14.95 -21.18
N GLN A 366 -1.60 -15.79 -22.17
CA GLN A 366 -2.39 -16.94 -22.59
C GLN A 366 -1.70 -18.24 -22.20
N TYR A 367 -2.45 -19.33 -22.02
CA TYR A 367 -1.83 -20.65 -21.86
C TYR A 367 -1.04 -21.01 -23.11
N HIS A 368 0.19 -21.46 -22.94
CA HIS A 368 1.10 -21.81 -24.03
C HIS A 368 2.13 -22.78 -23.47
N GLY A 369 2.13 -24.01 -23.96
CA GLY A 369 2.90 -25.12 -23.40
C GLY A 369 2.04 -26.06 -22.56
N LYS A 370 2.67 -26.75 -21.59
CA LYS A 370 2.02 -27.81 -20.79
C LYS A 370 0.96 -27.27 -19.84
N TYR A 371 -0.07 -28.08 -19.60
CA TYR A 371 -1.12 -27.87 -18.60
C TYR A 371 -1.43 -29.18 -17.89
N GLU A 372 -1.57 -29.12 -16.56
CA GLU A 372 -1.93 -30.25 -15.71
C GLU A 372 -2.76 -29.80 -14.52
N GLU A 373 -3.76 -30.59 -14.15
CA GLU A 373 -4.59 -30.42 -12.97
C GLU A 373 -4.71 -31.75 -12.24
N VAL A 374 -4.46 -31.72 -10.93
CA VAL A 374 -4.45 -32.89 -10.05
C VAL A 374 -5.40 -32.64 -8.88
N ASP A 375 -6.21 -33.64 -8.51
CA ASP A 375 -7.07 -33.62 -7.32
C ASP A 375 -6.32 -33.83 -6.00
N GLY A 376 -7.05 -33.69 -4.89
CA GLY A 376 -6.53 -33.89 -3.54
C GLY A 376 -6.05 -35.30 -3.23
N ASP A 377 -6.48 -36.29 -4.02
CA ASP A 377 -6.07 -37.69 -3.90
C ASP A 377 -4.83 -38.00 -4.76
N GLY A 378 -4.35 -37.03 -5.54
CA GLY A 378 -3.19 -37.14 -6.40
C GLY A 378 -3.48 -37.67 -7.81
N ASN A 379 -4.74 -37.77 -8.21
CA ASN A 379 -5.12 -38.21 -9.55
C ASN A 379 -5.08 -37.02 -10.51
N VAL A 380 -4.55 -37.24 -11.71
CA VAL A 380 -4.66 -36.27 -12.80
C VAL A 380 -6.13 -36.23 -13.23
N VAL A 381 -6.73 -35.03 -13.23
CA VAL A 381 -8.11 -34.79 -13.68
C VAL A 381 -8.17 -34.01 -14.99
N ALA A 382 -7.08 -33.34 -15.38
CA ALA A 382 -6.94 -32.78 -16.71
C ALA A 382 -5.47 -32.64 -17.09
N SER A 383 -5.10 -32.98 -18.32
CA SER A 383 -3.76 -32.72 -18.82
C SER A 383 -3.74 -32.54 -20.33
N GLY A 384 -2.80 -31.75 -20.81
CA GLY A 384 -2.63 -31.50 -22.24
C GLY A 384 -1.68 -30.34 -22.51
N SER A 385 -1.77 -29.79 -23.72
CA SER A 385 -0.94 -28.64 -24.13
C SER A 385 -1.78 -27.56 -24.79
N TYR A 386 -1.35 -26.31 -24.61
CA TYR A 386 -1.93 -25.15 -25.26
C TYR A 386 -0.94 -24.50 -26.23
N LYS A 387 -1.45 -23.88 -27.29
CA LYS A 387 -0.74 -22.94 -28.17
C LYS A 387 -1.55 -21.67 -28.26
N HIS A 388 -1.09 -20.61 -27.61
CA HIS A 388 -1.78 -19.30 -27.54
C HIS A 388 -3.27 -19.44 -27.18
N GLY A 389 -3.53 -20.01 -26.00
CA GLY A 389 -4.87 -20.18 -25.43
C GLY A 389 -5.70 -21.30 -26.04
N THR A 390 -5.19 -21.96 -27.09
CA THR A 390 -5.92 -22.99 -27.84
C THR A 390 -5.38 -24.38 -27.51
N ARG A 391 -6.25 -25.36 -27.22
CA ARG A 391 -5.86 -26.75 -26.95
C ARG A 391 -5.22 -27.36 -28.19
N VAL A 392 -4.08 -28.03 -28.06
CA VAL A 392 -3.38 -28.71 -29.15
C VAL A 392 -2.85 -30.06 -28.68
N GLY A 393 -2.73 -31.02 -29.61
CA GLY A 393 -2.23 -32.36 -29.31
C GLY A 393 -3.18 -33.18 -28.45
N GLU A 394 -2.63 -34.15 -27.73
CA GLU A 394 -3.39 -35.03 -26.84
C GLU A 394 -3.89 -34.28 -25.61
N TRP A 395 -5.15 -34.54 -25.27
CA TRP A 395 -5.85 -34.00 -24.12
C TRP A 395 -6.54 -35.12 -23.37
N TYR A 396 -6.37 -35.11 -22.05
CA TYR A 396 -7.06 -35.97 -21.12
C TYR A 396 -7.89 -35.12 -20.17
N GLN A 397 -9.11 -35.56 -19.86
CA GLN A 397 -9.97 -34.91 -18.87
C GLN A 397 -10.88 -35.91 -18.17
N ASP A 398 -10.83 -35.94 -16.84
CA ASP A 398 -11.80 -36.62 -15.99
C ASP A 398 -12.91 -35.63 -15.60
N ILE A 399 -14.15 -35.95 -15.99
CA ILE A 399 -15.35 -35.17 -15.65
C ILE A 399 -16.26 -35.91 -14.66
N GLY A 400 -15.68 -36.82 -13.87
CA GLY A 400 -16.26 -37.55 -12.75
C GLY A 400 -17.01 -38.82 -13.14
N HIS A 401 -17.84 -38.77 -14.18
CA HIS A 401 -18.57 -39.95 -14.69
C HIS A 401 -18.04 -40.48 -16.02
N LEU A 402 -17.12 -39.74 -16.63
CA LEU A 402 -16.47 -40.07 -17.89
C LEU A 402 -15.03 -39.56 -17.87
N GLN A 403 -14.13 -40.36 -18.44
CA GLN A 403 -12.80 -39.92 -18.83
C GLN A 403 -12.77 -39.67 -20.34
N LEU A 404 -12.28 -38.51 -20.73
CA LEU A 404 -12.22 -38.06 -22.12
C LEU A 404 -10.76 -38.08 -22.58
N HIS A 405 -10.50 -38.78 -23.68
CA HIS A 405 -9.24 -38.69 -24.42
C HIS A 405 -9.52 -38.07 -25.78
N GLU A 406 -8.91 -36.93 -26.05
CA GLU A 406 -9.13 -36.13 -27.24
C GLU A 406 -7.80 -35.76 -27.88
N TYR A 407 -7.80 -35.51 -29.18
CA TYR A 407 -6.67 -34.94 -29.87
C TYR A 407 -7.11 -33.71 -30.66
N TYR A 408 -6.30 -32.66 -30.62
CA TYR A 408 -6.56 -31.38 -31.26
C TYR A 408 -5.46 -31.03 -32.26
N ASP A 409 -5.84 -30.50 -33.42
CA ASP A 409 -4.90 -29.95 -34.40
C ASP A 409 -4.31 -28.58 -33.98
N GLU A 410 -3.46 -28.00 -34.82
CA GLU A 410 -2.81 -26.71 -34.52
C GLU A 410 -3.77 -25.53 -34.45
N GLU A 411 -4.98 -25.64 -35.01
CA GLU A 411 -6.04 -24.64 -34.95
C GLU A 411 -7.01 -24.88 -33.78
N GLY A 412 -6.79 -25.92 -32.98
CA GLY A 412 -7.63 -26.26 -31.82
C GLY A 412 -8.92 -26.97 -32.16
N ARG A 413 -8.97 -27.65 -33.29
CA ARG A 413 -10.14 -28.44 -33.69
C ARG A 413 -9.86 -29.91 -33.39
N LEU A 414 -10.89 -30.65 -32.98
CA LEU A 414 -10.77 -32.10 -32.81
C LEU A 414 -10.22 -32.75 -34.07
N HIS A 415 -9.24 -33.61 -33.90
CA HIS A 415 -8.53 -34.27 -34.98
C HIS A 415 -8.07 -35.65 -34.50
N GLY A 416 -8.10 -36.67 -35.35
CA GLY A 416 -7.75 -38.03 -34.95
C GLY A 416 -8.81 -38.67 -34.03
N GLU A 417 -8.36 -39.53 -33.13
CA GLU A 417 -9.20 -40.36 -32.28
C GLU A 417 -9.73 -39.58 -31.07
N ARG A 418 -11.01 -39.78 -30.75
CA ARG A 418 -11.67 -39.34 -29.51
C ARG A 418 -12.27 -40.55 -28.82
N ARG A 419 -11.95 -40.73 -27.53
CA ARG A 419 -12.49 -41.80 -26.69
C ARG A 419 -13.18 -41.23 -25.45
N GLU A 420 -14.31 -41.83 -25.10
CA GLU A 420 -14.98 -41.68 -23.81
C GLU A 420 -14.93 -43.02 -23.09
N LEU A 421 -14.35 -43.02 -21.89
CA LEU A 421 -14.31 -44.17 -20.98
C LEU A 421 -15.23 -43.89 -19.79
N ASP A 422 -15.86 -44.89 -19.22
CA ASP A 422 -16.59 -44.77 -17.96
C ASP A 422 -15.65 -44.91 -16.74
N ALA A 423 -16.23 -44.99 -15.54
CA ALA A 423 -15.49 -45.07 -14.28
C ALA A 423 -14.72 -46.39 -14.09
N ASP A 424 -15.02 -47.42 -14.88
CA ASP A 424 -14.35 -48.73 -14.84
C ASP A 424 -13.29 -48.84 -15.97
N ASP A 425 -12.90 -47.71 -16.56
CA ASP A 425 -12.00 -47.58 -17.72
C ASP A 425 -12.54 -48.28 -19.00
N GLU A 426 -13.85 -48.48 -19.10
CA GLU A 426 -14.46 -49.17 -20.23
C GLU A 426 -14.90 -48.21 -21.33
N LEU A 427 -14.62 -48.57 -22.59
CA LEU A 427 -14.94 -47.74 -23.75
C LEU A 427 -16.45 -47.60 -23.95
N VAL A 428 -16.97 -46.38 -23.80
CA VAL A 428 -18.37 -46.02 -24.04
C VAL A 428 -18.55 -45.48 -25.47
N LEU A 429 -17.60 -44.67 -25.95
CA LEU A 429 -17.67 -44.06 -27.27
C LEU A 429 -16.28 -43.90 -27.88
N LEU A 430 -16.15 -44.32 -29.13
CA LEU A 430 -15.02 -44.06 -30.00
C LEU A 430 -15.51 -43.28 -31.23
N GLU A 431 -14.87 -42.15 -31.51
CA GLU A 431 -15.12 -41.34 -32.69
C GLU A 431 -13.79 -40.91 -33.33
N HIS A 432 -13.82 -40.60 -34.62
CA HIS A 432 -12.69 -40.01 -35.31
C HIS A 432 -13.07 -38.66 -35.91
N TYR A 433 -12.14 -37.72 -35.87
CA TYR A 433 -12.32 -36.37 -36.37
C TYR A 433 -11.21 -35.99 -37.35
N ARG A 434 -11.52 -35.11 -38.29
CA ARG A 434 -10.56 -34.42 -39.15
C ARG A 434 -10.94 -32.94 -39.19
N HIS A 435 -10.12 -32.10 -38.57
CA HIS A 435 -10.31 -30.64 -38.56
C HIS A 435 -11.69 -30.20 -38.03
N GLY A 436 -12.14 -30.84 -36.95
CA GLY A 436 -13.39 -30.52 -36.26
C GLY A 436 -14.62 -31.26 -36.79
N GLU A 437 -14.52 -31.96 -37.91
CA GLU A 437 -15.62 -32.74 -38.49
C GLU A 437 -15.42 -34.23 -38.25
N ARG A 438 -16.50 -34.98 -38.00
CA ARG A 438 -16.42 -36.44 -37.85
C ARG A 438 -15.94 -37.08 -39.14
N HIS A 439 -14.88 -37.87 -39.08
CA HIS A 439 -14.25 -38.49 -40.23
C HIS A 439 -13.52 -39.77 -39.82
N GLY A 440 -14.10 -40.92 -40.13
CA GLY A 440 -13.61 -42.25 -39.79
C GLY A 440 -14.64 -43.06 -38.99
N GLU A 441 -14.17 -44.13 -38.37
CA GLU A 441 -15.02 -45.09 -37.66
C GLU A 441 -15.64 -44.47 -36.39
N VAL A 442 -16.89 -44.84 -36.12
CA VAL A 442 -17.56 -44.61 -34.84
C VAL A 442 -17.97 -45.95 -34.22
N ARG A 443 -17.77 -46.09 -32.90
CA ARG A 443 -18.29 -47.21 -32.10
C ARG A 443 -18.88 -46.67 -30.81
N GLY A 444 -20.13 -47.03 -30.52
CA GLY A 444 -20.80 -46.70 -29.26
C GLY A 444 -21.18 -47.97 -28.52
N TYR A 445 -20.99 -47.95 -27.20
CA TYR A 445 -21.24 -49.06 -26.30
C TYR A 445 -22.22 -48.65 -25.21
N ARG A 446 -23.01 -49.61 -24.73
CA ARG A 446 -23.86 -49.46 -23.55
C ARG A 446 -23.80 -50.77 -22.77
N ASN A 447 -23.39 -50.72 -21.51
CA ASN A 447 -23.17 -51.92 -20.70
C ASN A 447 -22.26 -52.93 -21.43
N GLN A 448 -21.16 -52.46 -22.02
CA GLN A 448 -20.20 -53.24 -22.84
C GLN A 448 -20.75 -53.84 -24.15
N GLU A 449 -22.05 -53.67 -24.46
CA GLU A 449 -22.63 -54.13 -25.71
C GLU A 449 -22.51 -53.07 -26.80
N LEU A 450 -22.10 -53.48 -28.01
CA LEU A 450 -21.99 -52.59 -29.17
C LEU A 450 -23.38 -52.13 -29.64
N VAL A 451 -23.73 -50.88 -29.33
CA VAL A 451 -25.02 -50.28 -29.68
C VAL A 451 -24.97 -49.44 -30.95
N ALA A 452 -23.80 -48.99 -31.37
CA ALA A 452 -23.62 -48.25 -32.62
C ALA A 452 -22.27 -48.57 -33.27
N LYS A 453 -22.26 -48.78 -34.59
CA LYS A 453 -21.05 -48.91 -35.39
C LYS A 453 -21.30 -48.39 -36.80
N GLY A 454 -20.36 -47.62 -37.32
CA GLY A 454 -20.41 -47.12 -38.70
C GLY A 454 -19.21 -46.23 -39.01
N GLU A 455 -19.30 -45.51 -40.12
CA GLU A 455 -18.25 -44.61 -40.59
C GLU A 455 -18.81 -43.25 -40.98
N TYR A 456 -18.08 -42.19 -40.63
CA TYR A 456 -18.35 -40.84 -41.11
C TYR A 456 -17.32 -40.44 -42.17
N ILE A 457 -17.76 -39.77 -43.23
CA ILE A 457 -16.91 -39.07 -44.18
C ILE A 457 -17.40 -37.63 -44.26
N GLU A 458 -16.52 -36.67 -43.90
CA GLU A 458 -16.83 -35.23 -43.92
C GLU A 458 -18.12 -34.88 -43.16
N GLY A 459 -18.25 -35.44 -41.95
CA GLY A 459 -19.40 -35.23 -41.07
C GLY A 459 -20.66 -36.03 -41.43
N GLN A 460 -20.67 -36.71 -42.57
CA GLN A 460 -21.84 -37.46 -43.06
C GLN A 460 -21.65 -38.96 -42.83
N ARG A 461 -22.73 -39.66 -42.47
CA ARG A 461 -22.71 -41.13 -42.35
C ARG A 461 -22.53 -41.74 -43.74
N GLU A 462 -21.61 -42.68 -43.86
CA GLU A 462 -21.31 -43.38 -45.11
C GLU A 462 -21.16 -44.89 -44.86
N GLY A 463 -21.46 -45.70 -45.87
CA GLY A 463 -21.22 -47.14 -45.86
C GLY A 463 -22.15 -47.93 -44.93
N PRO A 464 -21.74 -49.12 -44.48
CA PRO A 464 -22.57 -49.97 -43.62
C PRO A 464 -22.64 -49.44 -42.19
N TRP A 465 -23.86 -49.42 -41.65
CA TRP A 465 -24.14 -48.95 -40.31
C TRP A 465 -24.98 -49.96 -39.54
N ARG A 466 -24.66 -50.11 -38.25
CA ARG A 466 -25.46 -50.80 -37.24
C ARG A 466 -25.77 -49.82 -36.12
N ILE A 467 -27.04 -49.57 -35.84
CA ILE A 467 -27.47 -48.61 -34.82
C ILE A 467 -28.63 -49.17 -34.00
N GLN A 468 -28.53 -49.05 -32.68
CA GLN A 468 -29.65 -49.24 -31.77
C GLN A 468 -30.43 -47.91 -31.70
N GLY A 469 -31.66 -47.90 -32.21
CA GLY A 469 -32.40 -46.66 -32.42
C GLY A 469 -32.87 -46.00 -31.11
N SER A 470 -32.72 -44.68 -30.98
CA SER A 470 -33.34 -43.89 -29.90
C SER A 470 -34.88 -43.83 -29.96
N TYR A 471 -35.47 -44.10 -31.13
CA TYR A 471 -36.92 -44.20 -31.33
C TYR A 471 -37.50 -45.60 -31.03
N ALA A 472 -36.63 -46.60 -30.84
CA ALA A 472 -37.04 -47.92 -30.42
C ALA A 472 -36.99 -47.97 -28.89
N ARG A 473 -38.13 -47.73 -28.22
CA ARG A 473 -38.29 -48.03 -26.79
C ARG A 473 -37.97 -49.50 -26.45
N ASP A 474 -37.85 -50.35 -27.47
CA ASP A 474 -37.75 -51.80 -27.37
C ASP A 474 -36.33 -52.36 -27.58
N GLY A 475 -35.28 -51.53 -27.65
CA GLY A 475 -33.88 -52.00 -27.77
C GLY A 475 -33.48 -52.57 -29.15
N ALA A 476 -34.34 -52.43 -30.16
CA ALA A 476 -34.15 -52.96 -31.51
C ALA A 476 -32.95 -52.34 -32.26
N PHE A 477 -32.15 -53.20 -32.90
CA PHE A 477 -31.08 -52.81 -33.81
C PHE A 477 -31.59 -52.55 -35.22
N MET A 478 -30.93 -51.66 -35.95
CA MET A 478 -31.11 -51.46 -37.37
C MET A 478 -29.76 -51.55 -38.08
N GLU A 479 -29.73 -52.28 -39.20
CA GLU A 479 -28.55 -52.41 -40.06
C GLU A 479 -28.91 -52.01 -41.49
N GLY A 480 -28.02 -51.31 -42.17
CA GLY A 480 -28.19 -50.92 -43.57
C GLY A 480 -27.07 -49.99 -44.01
N GLU A 481 -27.19 -49.41 -45.20
CA GLU A 481 -26.17 -48.53 -45.77
C GLU A 481 -26.59 -47.06 -45.74
N PHE A 482 -25.64 -46.19 -45.44
CA PHE A 482 -25.77 -44.75 -45.63
C PHE A 482 -24.95 -44.31 -46.84
N SER A 483 -25.47 -43.31 -47.58
CA SER A 483 -24.70 -42.55 -48.55
C SER A 483 -25.04 -41.06 -48.42
N ALA A 484 -24.01 -40.24 -48.23
CA ALA A 484 -24.14 -38.80 -47.97
C ALA A 484 -25.14 -38.50 -46.84
N GLY A 485 -25.08 -39.29 -45.75
CA GLY A 485 -25.96 -39.15 -44.59
C GLY A 485 -27.39 -39.64 -44.77
N ARG A 486 -27.77 -40.13 -45.96
CA ARG A 486 -29.11 -40.69 -46.26
C ARG A 486 -29.09 -42.21 -46.22
N ARG A 487 -30.15 -42.82 -45.71
CA ARG A 487 -30.32 -44.28 -45.73
C ARG A 487 -30.60 -44.71 -47.16
N VAL A 488 -29.80 -45.62 -47.71
CA VAL A 488 -29.95 -46.13 -49.08
C VAL A 488 -30.03 -47.65 -49.07
N GLY A 489 -30.67 -48.23 -50.10
CA GLY A 489 -30.78 -49.68 -50.24
C GLY A 489 -31.60 -50.34 -49.13
N GLU A 490 -31.26 -51.58 -48.80
CA GLU A 490 -32.00 -52.38 -47.82
C GLU A 490 -31.55 -52.08 -46.38
N TRP A 491 -32.52 -51.81 -45.52
CA TRP A 491 -32.38 -51.62 -44.09
C TRP A 491 -33.18 -52.66 -43.32
N ARG A 492 -32.51 -53.43 -42.46
CA ARG A 492 -33.13 -54.45 -41.60
C ARG A 492 -33.25 -53.95 -40.18
N LYS A 493 -34.41 -54.16 -39.55
CA LYS A 493 -34.66 -53.92 -38.13
C LYS A 493 -34.78 -55.27 -37.41
N TYR A 494 -34.12 -55.41 -36.28
CA TYR A 494 -34.07 -56.64 -35.48
C TYR A 494 -34.70 -56.43 -34.11
N SER A 495 -35.34 -57.47 -33.56
CA SER A 495 -35.76 -57.51 -32.15
C SER A 495 -34.55 -57.62 -31.21
N ASP A 496 -34.80 -57.48 -29.91
CA ASP A 496 -33.88 -57.83 -28.82
C ASP A 496 -33.40 -59.30 -28.91
N GLU A 497 -34.27 -60.21 -29.33
CA GLU A 497 -33.95 -61.62 -29.57
C GLU A 497 -33.22 -61.89 -30.91
N GLY A 498 -32.97 -60.85 -31.72
CA GLY A 498 -32.23 -60.95 -32.99
C GLY A 498 -33.06 -61.33 -34.22
N TYR A 499 -34.39 -61.41 -34.11
CA TYR A 499 -35.27 -61.70 -35.24
C TYR A 499 -35.49 -60.46 -36.11
N VAL A 500 -35.52 -60.62 -37.44
CA VAL A 500 -35.89 -59.53 -38.35
C VAL A 500 -37.36 -59.16 -38.15
N VAL A 501 -37.60 -57.96 -37.64
CA VAL A 501 -38.95 -57.40 -37.39
C VAL A 501 -39.32 -56.29 -38.37
N GLY A 502 -38.39 -55.89 -39.24
CA GLY A 502 -38.70 -55.00 -40.36
C GLY A 502 -37.63 -55.01 -41.43
N ILE A 503 -38.04 -54.79 -42.68
CA ILE A 503 -37.17 -54.56 -43.83
C ILE A 503 -37.68 -53.32 -44.54
N ALA A 504 -36.80 -52.35 -44.77
CA ALA A 504 -37.12 -51.15 -45.52
C ALA A 504 -36.18 -51.00 -46.71
N GLN A 505 -36.70 -50.58 -47.85
CA GLN A 505 -35.92 -50.33 -49.07
C GLN A 505 -35.94 -48.84 -49.38
N TYR A 506 -34.77 -48.27 -49.66
CA TYR A 506 -34.59 -46.86 -49.97
C TYR A 506 -33.88 -46.64 -51.31
N ASP A 507 -34.27 -45.59 -52.03
CA ASP A 507 -33.56 -45.09 -53.21
C ASP A 507 -32.29 -44.29 -52.83
N ALA A 508 -31.61 -43.73 -53.84
CA ALA A 508 -30.39 -42.94 -53.67
C ALA A 508 -30.64 -41.58 -52.98
N GLU A 509 -31.89 -41.10 -53.03
CA GLU A 509 -32.36 -39.87 -52.40
C GLU A 509 -32.83 -40.10 -50.94
N GLY A 510 -32.81 -41.34 -50.47
CA GLY A 510 -33.20 -41.75 -49.13
C GLY A 510 -34.71 -41.81 -48.90
N GLN A 511 -35.49 -41.91 -49.97
CA GLN A 511 -36.94 -42.10 -49.93
C GLN A 511 -37.26 -43.59 -50.00
N TYR A 512 -38.42 -44.00 -49.48
CA TYR A 512 -38.84 -45.40 -49.62
C TYR A 512 -39.06 -45.76 -51.09
N ASP A 513 -38.42 -46.82 -51.55
CA ASP A 513 -38.55 -47.31 -52.92
C ASP A 513 -38.47 -48.84 -52.92
N GLY A 514 -39.53 -49.50 -53.40
CA GLY A 514 -39.71 -50.95 -53.30
C GLY A 514 -40.49 -51.41 -52.07
N ARG A 515 -40.39 -52.70 -51.75
CA ARG A 515 -41.19 -53.38 -50.72
C ARG A 515 -40.67 -53.11 -49.31
N GLN A 516 -41.55 -52.60 -48.47
CA GLN A 516 -41.34 -52.41 -47.04
C GLN A 516 -42.09 -53.52 -46.29
N LEU A 517 -41.39 -54.25 -45.43
CA LEU A 517 -41.94 -55.36 -44.66
C LEU A 517 -41.87 -55.06 -43.17
N THR A 518 -42.91 -55.42 -42.43
CA THR A 518 -42.95 -55.35 -40.96
C THR A 518 -43.44 -56.69 -40.44
N PHE A 519 -42.78 -57.24 -39.43
CA PHE A 519 -43.11 -58.52 -38.83
C PHE A 519 -43.49 -58.33 -37.36
N GLU A 520 -44.38 -59.18 -36.87
CA GLU A 520 -44.65 -59.33 -35.44
C GLU A 520 -43.44 -59.95 -34.72
N LYS A 521 -43.40 -59.84 -33.38
CA LYS A 521 -42.30 -60.41 -32.57
C LYS A 521 -42.13 -61.93 -32.74
N ASN A 522 -43.20 -62.63 -33.11
CA ASN A 522 -43.19 -64.08 -33.39
C ASN A 522 -42.69 -64.44 -34.81
N GLY A 523 -42.29 -63.46 -35.63
CA GLY A 523 -41.83 -63.64 -37.00
C GLY A 523 -42.93 -63.67 -38.06
N ALA A 524 -44.21 -63.58 -37.70
CA ALA A 524 -45.30 -63.48 -38.66
C ALA A 524 -45.25 -62.15 -39.40
N LEU A 525 -45.42 -62.16 -40.72
CA LEU A 525 -45.57 -60.93 -41.50
C LEU A 525 -46.81 -60.18 -40.98
N GLN A 526 -46.64 -58.90 -40.67
CA GLN A 526 -47.70 -58.00 -40.16
C GLN A 526 -48.16 -57.03 -41.25
N ARG A 527 -47.21 -56.50 -42.02
CA ARG A 527 -47.48 -55.54 -43.11
C ARG A 527 -46.46 -55.70 -44.23
N MET A 528 -46.94 -55.63 -45.46
CA MET A 528 -46.14 -55.37 -46.65
C MET A 528 -46.67 -54.11 -47.32
N ALA A 529 -45.82 -53.20 -47.75
CA ALA A 529 -46.24 -52.03 -48.51
C ALA A 529 -45.23 -51.73 -49.62
N GLU A 530 -45.72 -51.53 -50.83
CA GLU A 530 -44.91 -51.13 -51.99
C GLU A 530 -44.87 -49.60 -52.11
N TYR A 531 -43.66 -49.06 -52.24
CA TYR A 531 -43.41 -47.64 -52.44
C TYR A 531 -42.67 -47.44 -53.77
N GLN A 532 -42.88 -46.27 -54.37
CA GLN A 532 -42.08 -45.78 -55.48
C GLN A 532 -41.82 -44.28 -55.26
N ASN A 533 -40.56 -43.85 -55.28
CA ASN A 533 -40.17 -42.45 -55.03
C ASN A 533 -40.82 -41.85 -53.76
N GLY A 534 -40.79 -42.58 -52.65
CA GLY A 534 -41.27 -42.13 -51.35
C GLY A 534 -42.78 -42.17 -51.12
N VAL A 535 -43.59 -42.48 -52.14
CA VAL A 535 -45.06 -42.61 -52.01
C VAL A 535 -45.51 -44.05 -52.19
N LEU A 536 -46.64 -44.42 -51.56
CA LEU A 536 -47.23 -45.75 -51.75
C LEU A 536 -47.64 -45.93 -53.22
N HIS A 537 -47.15 -46.98 -53.86
CA HIS A 537 -47.43 -47.29 -55.26
C HIS A 537 -47.35 -48.81 -55.44
N GLY A 538 -48.46 -49.44 -55.82
CA GLY A 538 -48.60 -50.90 -55.82
C GLY A 538 -49.43 -51.40 -54.65
N GLU A 539 -49.10 -52.56 -54.09
CA GLU A 539 -49.92 -53.19 -53.05
C GLU A 539 -49.45 -52.90 -51.62
N GLU A 540 -50.40 -52.62 -50.74
CA GLU A 540 -50.26 -52.66 -49.29
C GLU A 540 -51.12 -53.79 -48.73
N ARG A 541 -50.49 -54.71 -48.02
CA ARG A 541 -51.11 -55.89 -47.43
C ARG A 541 -50.93 -55.88 -45.93
N TYR A 542 -52.02 -56.05 -45.20
CA TYR A 542 -52.00 -56.24 -43.75
C TYR A 542 -52.31 -57.68 -43.40
N TYR A 543 -51.68 -58.16 -42.35
CA TYR A 543 -51.79 -59.52 -41.86
C TYR A 543 -52.05 -59.48 -40.35
N PHE A 544 -52.97 -60.32 -39.90
CA PHE A 544 -53.26 -60.50 -38.48
C PHE A 544 -53.03 -61.96 -38.11
N GLN A 545 -52.10 -62.22 -37.19
CA GLN A 545 -51.71 -63.60 -36.81
C GLN A 545 -51.30 -64.47 -38.01
N GLY A 546 -50.65 -63.87 -39.01
CA GLY A 546 -50.18 -64.55 -40.23
C GLY A 546 -51.25 -64.76 -41.31
N VAL A 547 -52.49 -64.32 -41.10
CA VAL A 547 -53.57 -64.39 -42.10
C VAL A 547 -53.76 -63.02 -42.74
N LEU A 548 -53.86 -62.97 -44.08
CA LEU A 548 -54.12 -61.74 -44.83
C LEU A 548 -55.46 -61.14 -44.37
N SER A 549 -55.40 -59.91 -43.85
CA SER A 549 -56.56 -59.19 -43.30
C SER A 549 -57.10 -58.12 -44.23
N SER A 550 -56.26 -57.48 -45.04
CA SER A 550 -56.69 -56.51 -46.05
C SER A 550 -55.62 -56.28 -47.11
N VAL A 551 -56.06 -55.92 -48.31
CA VAL A 551 -55.18 -55.43 -49.39
C VAL A 551 -55.69 -54.10 -49.91
N ARG A 552 -54.81 -53.11 -50.01
CA ARG A 552 -55.07 -51.85 -50.69
C ARG A 552 -54.11 -51.71 -51.85
N ILE A 553 -54.60 -51.24 -52.99
CA ILE A 553 -53.79 -50.94 -54.16
C ILE A 553 -53.72 -49.43 -54.29
N TYR A 554 -52.49 -48.92 -54.39
CA TYR A 554 -52.17 -47.52 -54.51
C TYR A 554 -51.60 -47.20 -55.89
N ARG A 555 -51.87 -46.00 -56.38
CA ARG A 555 -51.13 -45.38 -57.48
C ARG A 555 -50.79 -43.95 -57.07
N ASP A 556 -49.49 -43.67 -57.01
CA ASP A 556 -48.95 -42.33 -56.71
C ASP A 556 -49.46 -41.75 -55.38
N GLY A 557 -49.61 -42.61 -54.36
CA GLY A 557 -50.09 -42.26 -53.02
C GLY A 557 -51.60 -42.34 -52.82
N ASP A 558 -52.39 -42.42 -53.89
CA ASP A 558 -53.85 -42.52 -53.83
C ASP A 558 -54.33 -43.97 -53.83
N VAL A 559 -55.28 -44.30 -52.95
CA VAL A 559 -55.94 -45.62 -52.94
C VAL A 559 -56.83 -45.73 -54.18
N ILE A 560 -56.55 -46.70 -55.04
CA ILE A 560 -57.35 -46.97 -56.24
C ILE A 560 -58.25 -48.21 -56.10
N GLU A 561 -57.92 -49.11 -55.18
CA GLU A 561 -58.70 -50.32 -54.92
C GLU A 561 -58.47 -50.79 -53.47
N GLU A 562 -59.52 -51.29 -52.81
CA GLU A 562 -59.43 -51.96 -51.51
C GLU A 562 -60.15 -53.31 -51.61
N ARG A 563 -59.46 -54.40 -51.25
CA ARG A 563 -59.97 -55.77 -51.30
C ARG A 563 -60.03 -56.34 -49.90
N SER A 564 -61.16 -56.99 -49.59
CA SER A 564 -61.26 -57.81 -48.39
C SER A 564 -60.68 -59.20 -48.66
N PRO A 565 -60.26 -59.96 -47.63
CA PRO A 565 -59.72 -61.31 -47.81
C PRO A 565 -60.64 -62.24 -48.62
N ASP A 566 -61.95 -62.05 -48.52
CA ASP A 566 -62.97 -62.83 -49.23
C ASP A 566 -62.96 -62.58 -50.76
N ASP A 567 -62.51 -61.40 -51.20
CA ASP A 567 -62.47 -60.99 -52.61
C ASP A 567 -61.28 -61.58 -53.39
N MET A 568 -60.39 -62.30 -52.70
CA MET A 568 -59.11 -62.81 -53.22
C MET A 568 -59.06 -64.35 -53.33
N SER A 569 -60.21 -65.02 -53.13
CA SER A 569 -60.36 -66.49 -53.16
C SER A 569 -60.59 -67.09 -54.54
#